data_AF-A0A8G1A4S9-F1
#
_entry.id   AF-A0A8G1A4S9-F1
#
_cell.length_a   1.000
_cell.length_b   1.000
_cell.length_c   1.000
_cell.angle_alpha   90.00
_cell.angle_beta   90.00
_cell.angle_gamma   90.00
#
_symmetry.space_group_name_H-M   'P 1'
#
loop_
_entity.id
_entity.type
_entity.pdbx_description
1 polymer ?
#
loop_
_entity_poly.entity_id
_entity_poly.type
_entity_poly.pdbx_seq_one_letter_code
_entity_poly.pdbx_strand_id
1 'polypeptide(L)'
;MGENIYKFSTREIPGAFRRAWGLEEQRLSRRGQSVWSFDNEILQPMVITVVLYTLLLAFFGPKMLVFLPIQMAFGWWQLTSANYFEHYGFLREKMAHGRFEHQ
;
A
#
# COMPACT_ATOMS: atom_id res chain seq x y z
N MET A 1 15.00 -10.47 25.71
CA MET A 1 13.61 -10.03 25.48
C MET A 1 13.64 -8.63 24.91
N GLY A 2 13.02 -8.40 23.74
CA GLY A 2 12.74 -7.06 23.23
C GLY A 2 13.71 -6.50 22.19
N GLU A 3 13.81 -7.10 20.99
CA GLU A 3 14.20 -6.28 19.84
C GLU A 3 13.03 -5.37 19.49
N ASN A 4 13.31 -4.06 19.47
CA ASN A 4 12.33 -3.02 19.24
C ASN A 4 11.67 -3.23 17.87
N ILE A 5 10.33 -3.18 17.79
CA ILE A 5 9.58 -3.33 16.52
C ILE A 5 10.12 -2.37 15.45
N TYR A 6 10.55 -1.18 15.87
CA TYR A 6 11.22 -0.20 15.02
C TYR A 6 12.52 -0.72 14.39
N LYS A 7 13.34 -1.51 15.11
CA LYS A 7 14.60 -2.07 14.60
C LYS A 7 14.36 -3.20 13.59
N PHE A 8 13.27 -3.95 13.77
CA PHE A 8 12.85 -4.98 12.80
C PHE A 8 12.25 -4.33 11.54
N SER A 9 11.32 -3.39 11.71
CA SER A 9 10.69 -2.66 10.61
C SER A 9 11.68 -1.83 9.79
N THR A 10 12.68 -1.21 10.43
CA THR A 10 13.75 -0.48 9.71
C THR A 10 14.61 -1.36 8.83
N ARG A 11 14.64 -2.68 9.04
CA ARG A 11 15.42 -3.60 8.19
C ARG A 11 14.60 -4.18 7.03
N GLU A 12 13.32 -4.48 7.27
CA GLU A 12 12.46 -5.08 6.24
C GLU A 12 11.87 -4.07 5.26
N ILE A 13 11.43 -2.91 5.75
CA ILE A 13 10.78 -1.88 4.91
C ILE A 13 11.69 -1.42 3.76
N PRO A 14 13.00 -1.14 3.97
CA PRO A 14 13.87 -0.75 2.87
C PRO A 14 14.09 -1.88 1.86
N GLY A 15 14.09 -3.14 2.32
CA GLY A 15 14.27 -4.31 1.45
C GLY A 15 13.05 -4.57 0.57
N ALA A 16 11.84 -4.43 1.12
CA ALA A 16 10.60 -4.49 0.34
C ALA A 16 10.52 -3.33 -0.66
N PHE A 17 10.86 -2.12 -0.22
CA PHE A 17 10.89 -0.95 -1.08
C PHE A 17 11.89 -1.09 -2.23
N ARG A 18 13.13 -1.54 -1.96
CA ARG A 18 14.14 -1.75 -3.01
C ARG A 18 13.70 -2.78 -4.05
N ARG A 19 13.03 -3.86 -3.64
CA ARG A 19 12.50 -4.85 -4.58
C ARG A 19 11.39 -4.28 -5.46
N ALA A 20 10.43 -3.57 -4.85
CA ALA A 20 9.36 -2.91 -5.58
C ALA A 20 9.92 -1.86 -6.54
N TRP A 21 10.90 -1.07 -6.09
CA TRP A 21 11.60 -0.08 -6.89
C TRP A 21 12.32 -0.70 -8.09
N GLY A 22 13.05 -1.81 -7.88
CA GLY A 22 13.75 -2.50 -8.97
C GLY A 22 12.79 -3.11 -10.00
N LEU A 23 11.61 -3.57 -9.59
CA LEU A 23 10.57 -4.05 -10.53
C LEU A 23 9.99 -2.90 -11.36
N GLU A 24 9.73 -1.75 -10.74
CA GLU A 24 9.21 -0.58 -11.43
C GLU A 24 10.27 0.06 -12.34
N GLU A 25 11.53 0.05 -11.91
CA GLU A 25 12.68 0.45 -12.72
C GLU A 25 12.82 -0.42 -13.98
N GLN A 26 12.65 -1.75 -13.85
CA GLN A 26 12.62 -2.63 -15.01
C GLN A 26 11.42 -2.35 -15.93
N ARG A 27 10.24 -2.05 -15.38
CA ARG A 27 9.04 -1.67 -16.16
C ARG A 27 9.26 -0.37 -16.94
N LEU A 28 9.79 0.66 -16.29
CA LEU A 28 10.07 1.97 -16.89
C LEU A 28 11.22 1.93 -17.88
N SER A 29 12.29 1.16 -17.58
CA SER A 29 13.41 0.89 -18.49
C SER A 29 12.94 0.22 -19.79
N ARG A 30 12.04 -0.76 -19.72
CA ARG A 30 11.40 -1.37 -20.90
C ARG A 30 10.57 -0.37 -21.73
N ARG A 31 10.12 0.72 -21.12
CA ARG A 31 9.37 1.81 -21.78
C ARG A 31 10.28 2.98 -22.21
N GLY A 32 11.59 2.89 -21.96
CA GLY A 32 12.55 3.97 -22.24
C GLY A 32 12.36 5.21 -21.35
N GLN A 33 11.67 5.08 -20.21
CA GLN A 33 11.36 6.17 -19.31
C GLN A 33 12.26 6.13 -18.08
N SER A 34 12.54 7.32 -17.52
CA SER A 34 13.30 7.43 -16.27
C SER A 34 12.47 6.95 -15.07
N VAL A 35 13.13 6.36 -14.07
CA VAL A 35 12.55 6.03 -12.76
C VAL A 35 11.96 7.23 -12.04
N TRP A 36 12.39 8.44 -12.39
CA TRP A 36 11.90 9.71 -11.86
C TRP A 36 10.78 10.34 -12.71
N SER A 37 10.23 9.61 -13.69
CA SER A 37 9.08 10.08 -14.46
C SER A 37 7.83 10.18 -13.58
N PHE A 38 6.94 11.10 -13.90
CA PHE A 38 5.59 11.16 -13.33
C PHE A 38 4.74 9.93 -13.65
N ASP A 39 5.16 9.13 -14.63
CA ASP A 39 4.54 7.83 -14.97
C ASP A 39 4.83 6.74 -13.91
N ASN A 40 5.68 7.02 -12.93
CA ASN A 40 5.96 6.08 -11.85
C ASN A 40 4.81 6.08 -10.83
N GLU A 41 3.98 5.03 -10.92
CA GLU A 41 2.82 4.79 -10.08
C GLU A 41 3.17 4.62 -8.58
N ILE A 42 4.44 4.36 -8.24
CA ILE A 42 4.93 4.27 -6.85
C ILE A 42 5.32 5.65 -6.32
N LEU A 43 6.00 6.47 -7.14
CA LEU A 43 6.53 7.76 -6.72
C LEU A 43 5.42 8.76 -6.37
N GLN A 44 4.39 8.85 -7.21
CA GLN A 44 3.33 9.83 -7.03
C GLN A 44 2.60 9.69 -5.67
N PRO A 45 2.05 8.51 -5.30
CA PRO A 45 1.39 8.34 -4.00
C PRO A 45 2.39 8.41 -2.85
N MET A 46 3.65 8.00 -3.01
CA MET A 46 4.67 8.17 -1.98
C MET A 46 4.92 9.64 -1.67
N VAL A 47 5.15 10.47 -2.69
CA VAL A 47 5.41 11.91 -2.51
C VAL A 47 4.22 12.57 -1.85
N ILE A 48 3.00 12.28 -2.29
CA ILE A 48 1.78 12.83 -1.69
C ILE A 48 1.68 12.43 -0.21
N THR A 49 1.92 11.16 0.11
CA THR A 49 1.84 10.66 1.49
C THR A 49 2.88 11.30 2.38
N VAL A 50 4.14 11.40 1.93
CA VAL A 50 5.23 12.04 2.68
C VAL A 50 4.92 13.50 2.92
N VAL A 51 4.54 14.25 1.88
CA VAL A 51 4.19 15.68 2.01
C VAL A 51 3.04 15.87 2.99
N LEU A 52 1.97 15.09 2.86
CA LEU A 52 0.82 15.17 3.76
C LEU A 52 1.21 14.89 5.21
N TYR A 53 1.99 13.84 5.46
CA TYR A 53 2.39 13.46 6.82
C TYR A 53 3.35 14.47 7.43
N THR A 54 4.29 15.01 6.64
CA THR A 54 5.19 16.09 7.08
C THR A 54 4.41 17.36 7.43
N LEU A 55 3.43 17.75 6.61
CA LEU A 55 2.57 18.91 6.92
C LEU A 55 1.76 18.67 8.20
N LEU A 56 1.15 17.50 8.35
CA LEU A 56 0.40 17.15 9.56
C LEU A 56 1.30 17.18 10.81
N LEU A 57 2.53 16.68 10.73
CA LEU A 57 3.50 16.76 11.82
C LEU A 57 3.94 18.21 12.10
N ALA A 58 4.11 19.03 11.08
CA ALA A 58 4.49 20.44 11.23
C ALA A 58 3.39 21.28 11.91
N PHE A 59 2.12 21.05 11.57
CA PHE A 59 0.99 21.81 12.12
C PHE A 59 0.51 21.29 13.48
N PHE A 60 0.43 19.96 13.67
CA PHE A 60 -0.15 19.35 14.87
C PHE A 60 0.90 18.78 15.84
N GLY A 61 2.18 18.80 15.43
CA GLY A 61 3.31 18.40 16.25
C GLY A 61 3.45 16.88 16.43
N PRO A 62 4.33 16.45 17.35
CA PRO A 62 4.69 15.04 17.54
C PRO A 62 3.54 14.13 17.96
N LYS A 63 2.42 14.68 18.45
CA LYS A 63 1.23 13.90 18.82
C LYS A 63 0.72 13.05 17.64
N MET A 64 0.87 13.56 16.41
CA MET A 64 0.48 12.84 15.19
C MET A 64 1.26 11.54 14.98
N LEU A 65 2.44 11.36 15.59
CA LEU A 65 3.19 10.10 15.50
C LEU A 65 2.42 8.91 16.09
N VAL A 66 1.46 9.14 17.00
CA VAL A 66 0.60 8.08 17.52
C VAL A 66 -0.64 7.89 16.64
N PHE A 67 -1.22 8.97 16.14
CA PHE A 67 -2.46 8.92 15.34
C PHE A 67 -2.24 8.40 13.92
N LEU A 68 -1.13 8.75 13.26
CA LEU A 68 -0.84 8.35 11.88
C LEU A 68 -0.72 6.84 11.70
N PRO A 69 0.01 6.08 12.57
CA PRO A 69 0.04 4.62 12.48
C PRO A 69 -1.32 3.98 12.67
N ILE A 70 -2.14 4.49 13.60
CA ILE A 70 -3.50 4.01 13.82
C ILE A 70 -4.33 4.23 12.55
N GLN A 71 -4.30 5.45 11.99
CA GLN A 71 -4.99 5.78 10.76
C GLN A 71 -4.54 4.89 9.59
N MET A 72 -3.24 4.62 9.46
CA MET A 72 -2.70 3.73 8.42
C MET A 72 -3.20 2.28 8.59
N ALA A 73 -3.26 1.77 9.82
CA ALA A 73 -3.81 0.45 10.12
C ALA A 73 -5.30 0.36 9.75
N PHE A 74 -6.08 1.39 10.07
CA PHE A 74 -7.49 1.48 9.65
C PHE A 74 -7.63 1.53 8.12
N GLY A 75 -6.78 2.27 7.42
CA GLY A 75 -6.78 2.32 5.95
C GLY A 75 -6.50 0.95 5.32
N TRP A 76 -5.50 0.24 5.83
CA TRP A 76 -5.21 -1.13 5.39
C TRP A 76 -6.41 -2.05 5.68
N TRP A 77 -6.96 -2.01 6.89
CA TRP A 77 -8.13 -2.80 7.24
C TRP A 77 -9.30 -2.59 6.27
N GLN A 78 -9.56 -1.34 5.87
CA GLN A 78 -10.59 -1.03 4.89
C GLN A 78 -10.27 -1.60 3.50
N LEU A 79 -9.04 -1.46 3.02
CA LEU A 79 -8.60 -2.04 1.74
C LEU A 79 -8.74 -3.56 1.74
N THR A 80 -8.31 -4.23 2.81
CA THR A 80 -8.47 -5.68 2.96
C THR A 80 -9.94 -6.09 3.02
N SER A 81 -10.76 -5.34 3.75
CA SER A 81 -12.20 -5.58 3.83
C SER A 81 -12.86 -5.42 2.45
N ALA A 82 -12.56 -4.35 1.73
CA ALA A 82 -13.05 -4.12 0.37
C ALA A 82 -12.64 -5.24 -0.58
N ASN A 83 -11.37 -5.66 -0.54
CA ASN A 83 -10.86 -6.76 -1.36
C ASN A 83 -11.51 -8.11 -0.99
N TYR A 84 -11.80 -8.33 0.31
CA TYR A 84 -12.55 -9.48 0.77
C TYR A 84 -13.99 -9.46 0.25
N PHE A 85 -14.67 -8.30 0.28
CA PHE A 85 -16.00 -8.16 -0.31
C PHE A 85 -15.99 -8.34 -1.84
N GLU A 86 -14.96 -7.87 -2.54
CA GLU A 86 -14.83 -8.08 -3.98
C GLU A 86 -14.65 -9.56 -4.34
N HIS A 87 -13.83 -10.29 -3.56
CA HIS A 87 -13.51 -11.68 -3.85
C HIS A 87 -14.51 -12.69 -3.27
N TYR A 88 -15.11 -12.40 -2.11
CA TYR A 88 -16.00 -13.30 -1.36
C TYR A 88 -17.42 -12.75 -1.14
N GLY A 89 -17.64 -11.44 -1.31
CA GLY A 89 -19.00 -10.87 -1.33
C GLY A 89 -19.81 -11.29 -2.56
N PHE A 90 -19.14 -11.89 -3.56
CA PHE A 90 -19.76 -12.73 -4.57
C PHE A 90 -19.25 -14.18 -4.45
N LEU A 91 -19.46 -14.84 -3.30
CA LEU A 91 -19.74 -16.27 -3.38
C LEU A 91 -20.96 -16.39 -4.31
N ARG A 92 -20.69 -16.56 -5.62
CA ARG A 92 -21.65 -17.10 -6.55
C ARG A 92 -22.12 -18.37 -5.87
N GLU A 93 -23.35 -18.39 -5.39
CA GLU A 93 -24.02 -19.64 -5.06
C GLU A 93 -23.87 -20.50 -6.31
N LYS A 94 -22.97 -21.48 -6.24
CA LYS A 94 -22.97 -22.56 -7.21
C LYS A 94 -24.28 -23.29 -6.95
N MET A 95 -25.31 -22.95 -7.72
CA MET A 95 -26.51 -23.78 -7.79
C MET A 95 -26.07 -25.22 -8.06
N ALA A 96 -26.76 -26.18 -7.44
CA ALA A 96 -26.47 -27.61 -7.45
C ALA A 96 -26.37 -28.25 -8.86
N HIS A 97 -26.63 -27.49 -9.92
CA HIS A 97 -26.57 -27.91 -11.32
C HIS A 97 -25.40 -27.36 -12.14
N GLY A 98 -24.36 -26.80 -11.51
CA GLY A 98 -23.08 -26.56 -12.19
C GLY A 98 -23.11 -25.55 -13.34
N ARG A 99 -24.16 -24.73 -13.44
CA ARG A 99 -24.22 -23.61 -14.39
C ARG A 99 -24.08 -22.30 -13.64
N PHE A 100 -23.19 -21.46 -14.14
CA PHE A 100 -23.05 -20.09 -13.68
C PHE A 100 -24.05 -19.21 -14.43
N GLU A 101 -24.69 -18.30 -13.69
CA GLU A 101 -25.57 -17.29 -14.26
C GLU A 101 -24.74 -16.35 -15.14
N HIS A 102 -25.07 -16.31 -16.42
CA HIS A 102 -24.55 -15.34 -17.37
C HIS A 102 -25.74 -14.54 -17.89
N GLN A 103 -25.62 -13.20 -17.81
CA GLN A 103 -26.50 -12.26 -18.50
C GLN A 103 -26.48 -12.50 -20.02
#